data_AF-A0A7C7FRK0-F1
#
_entry.id   AF-A0A7C7FRK0-F1
#
_cell.length_a   1.000
_cell.length_b   1.000
_cell.length_c   1.000
_cell.angle_alpha   90.00
_cell.angle_beta   90.00
_cell.angle_gamma   90.00
#
_symmetry.space_group_name_H-M   'P 1'
#
loop_
_entity.id
_entity.type
_entity.pdbx_description
1 polymer ?
#
loop_
_entity_poly.entity_id
_entity_poly.type
_entity_poly.pdbx_seq_one_letter_code
_entity_poly.pdbx_strand_id
1 'polypeptide(L)' 'MNKDIRKISIGPDYKGGAMHYIVGQDVLSGSYKIHHIRHDEKTNALLVWIERNEEVVLWKEFRKTMPASIEYNINFK' A
#
# COMPACT_ATOMS: atom_id res chain seq x y z
N MET A 1 6.31 14.40 9.30
CA MET A 1 5.85 13.29 10.17
C MET A 1 5.63 12.10 9.26
N ASN A 2 6.53 11.10 9.27
CA ASN A 2 6.37 9.91 8.44
C ASN A 2 5.15 9.16 8.94
N LYS A 3 4.04 9.27 8.21
CA LYS A 3 2.85 8.47 8.48
C LYS A 3 3.06 7.12 7.80
N ASP A 4 3.65 6.17 8.50
CA ASP A 4 3.83 4.82 7.98
C ASP A 4 2.46 4.21 7.71
N ILE A 5 2.17 3.90 6.44
CA ILE A 5 0.92 3.26 6.03
C ILE A 5 1.07 1.76 6.24
N ARG A 6 0.20 1.19 7.07
CA ARG A 6 0.13 -0.26 7.34
C ARG A 6 -0.69 -0.98 6.27
N LYS A 7 -1.80 -0.39 5.85
CA LYS A 7 -2.74 -0.99 4.91
C LYS A 7 -3.48 0.08 4.12
N ILE A 8 -3.82 -0.24 2.87
CA ILE A 8 -4.78 0.49 2.07
C ILE A 8 -5.88 -0.45 1.58
N SER A 9 -7.08 0.08 1.42
CA SER A 9 -8.20 -0.58 0.75
C SER A 9 -8.64 0.30 -0.40
N ILE A 10 -8.57 -0.21 -1.64
CA ILE A 10 -8.88 0.52 -2.87
C ILE A 10 -10.14 -0.05 -3.50
N GLY A 11 -11.19 0.75 -3.64
CA GLY A 11 -12.44 0.29 -4.23
C GLY A 11 -13.66 1.11 -3.81
N PRO A 12 -14.86 0.77 -4.30
CA PRO A 12 -16.10 1.49 -4.02
C PRO A 12 -16.53 1.45 -2.55
N ASP A 13 -16.04 0.46 -1.80
CA ASP A 13 -16.20 0.36 -0.35
C ASP A 13 -14.85 0.01 0.32
N TYR A 14 -14.83 -0.03 1.65
CA TYR A 14 -13.64 -0.41 2.43
C TYR A 14 -13.65 -1.89 2.89
N LYS A 15 -14.70 -2.65 2.54
CA LYS A 15 -14.94 -4.04 2.94
C LYS A 15 -14.81 -4.95 1.71
N GLY A 16 -15.88 -5.67 1.33
CA GLY A 16 -15.82 -6.75 0.36
C GLY A 16 -15.63 -6.30 -1.09
N GLY A 17 -15.98 -5.06 -1.44
CA GLY A 17 -15.76 -4.51 -2.78
C GLY A 17 -14.35 -3.93 -2.98
N ALA A 18 -13.51 -3.94 -1.95
CA ALA A 18 -12.18 -3.33 -1.97
C ALA A 18 -11.07 -4.34 -2.26
N MET A 19 -10.03 -3.89 -2.96
CA MET A 19 -8.74 -4.56 -3.00
C MET A 19 -7.91 -4.12 -1.79
N HIS A 20 -7.48 -5.06 -0.96
CA HIS A 20 -6.66 -4.78 0.21
C HIS A 20 -5.18 -5.04 -0.06
N TYR A 21 -4.34 -4.11 0.38
CA TYR A 21 -2.89 -4.23 0.32
C TYR A 21 -2.33 -3.93 1.71
N ILE A 22 -1.59 -4.88 2.28
CA ILE A 22 -1.07 -4.82 3.65
C ILE A 22 0.45 -4.96 3.61
N VAL A 23 1.18 -4.09 4.31
CA VAL A 23 2.63 -4.24 4.44
C VAL A 23 2.98 -5.61 5.04
N GLY A 24 3.93 -6.32 4.43
CA GLY A 24 4.33 -7.67 4.78
C GLY A 24 3.53 -8.79 4.12
N GLN A 25 2.44 -8.49 3.40
CA GLN A 25 1.64 -9.48 2.67
C GLN A 25 2.40 -10.09 1.49
N ASP A 26 2.32 -11.41 1.35
CA ASP A 26 2.79 -12.13 0.17
C ASP A 26 1.92 -11.83 -1.06
N VAL A 27 2.57 -11.53 -2.19
CA VAL A 27 1.93 -11.19 -3.47
C VAL A 27 2.64 -11.90 -4.61
N LEU A 28 2.04 -11.87 -5.81
CA LEU A 28 2.56 -12.56 -7.00
C LEU A 28 2.88 -14.05 -6.70
N SER A 29 1.89 -14.75 -6.15
CA SER A 29 2.00 -16.16 -5.76
C SER A 29 3.13 -16.45 -4.75
N GLY A 30 3.42 -15.50 -3.86
CA GLY A 30 4.44 -15.63 -2.82
C GLY A 30 5.87 -15.35 -3.29
N SER A 31 6.05 -14.89 -4.53
CA SER A 31 7.37 -14.51 -5.02
C SER A 31 7.85 -13.16 -4.51
N TYR A 32 6.94 -12.28 -4.05
CA TYR A 32 7.27 -10.97 -3.50
C TYR A 32 6.46 -10.70 -2.23
N LYS A 33 6.94 -9.76 -1.42
CA LYS A 33 6.19 -9.20 -0.29
C LYS A 33 5.94 -7.71 -0.50
N ILE A 34 4.84 -7.20 0.03
CA ILE A 34 4.62 -5.75 0.08
C ILE A 34 5.61 -5.16 1.08
N HIS A 35 6.60 -4.42 0.58
CA HIS A 35 7.68 -3.86 1.38
C HIS A 35 7.24 -2.58 2.12
N HIS A 36 6.66 -1.63 1.39
CA HIS A 36 6.04 -0.44 1.99
C HIS A 36 4.96 0.15 1.09
N ILE A 37 4.07 0.92 1.73
CA ILE A 37 3.05 1.71 1.05
C ILE A 37 3.34 3.19 1.35
N ARG A 38 3.39 4.02 0.32
CA ARG A 38 3.73 5.46 0.45
C ARG A 38 2.68 6.33 -0.21
N HIS A 39 2.51 7.52 0.37
CA HIS A 39 1.75 8.60 -0.24
C HIS A 39 2.72 9.52 -0.98
N ASP A 40 2.49 9.74 -2.28
CA ASP A 40 3.20 10.75 -3.05
C ASP A 40 2.51 12.11 -2.86
N GLU A 41 3.16 13.03 -2.16
CA GLU A 41 2.57 14.35 -1.84
C GLU A 41 2.36 15.25 -3.07
N LYS A 42 3.10 15.03 -4.16
CA LYS A 42 2.98 15.84 -5.39
C LYS A 42 1.75 15.42 -6.19
N THR A 43 1.55 14.12 -6.33
CA THR A 43 0.46 13.56 -7.15
C THR A 43 -0.78 13.18 -6.33
N ASN A 44 -0.66 13.12 -5.01
CA ASN A 44 -1.60 12.49 -4.07
C ASN A 44 -1.90 11.03 -4.42
N ALA A 45 -0.94 10.33 -5.03
CA ALA A 45 -1.07 8.92 -5.35
C ALA A 45 -0.65 8.03 -4.17
N LEU A 46 -1.28 6.86 -4.07
CA LEU A 46 -0.83 5.79 -3.18
C LEU A 46 0.02 4.81 -3.99
N LEU A 47 1.24 4.59 -3.52
CA LEU A 47 2.24 3.74 -4.15
C LEU A 47 2.45 2.49 -3.33
N VAL A 48 2.33 1.32 -3.96
CA VAL A 48 2.60 0.01 -3.35
C VAL A 48 3.91 -0.52 -3.91
N TRP A 49 4.90 -0.65 -3.04
CA TRP A 49 6.22 -1.17 -3.37
C TRP A 49 6.34 -2.60 -2.87
N ILE A 50 6.91 -3.47 -3.68
CA ILE A 50 7.12 -4.88 -3.36
C ILE A 50 8.61 -5.20 -3.39
N GLU A 51 9.00 -6.20 -2.61
CA GLU A 51 10.39 -6.65 -2.54
C GLU A 51 10.52 -8.16 -2.74
N ARG A 52 11.68 -8.55 -3.26
CA ARG A 52 12.17 -9.92 -3.28
C ARG A 52 13.69 -9.89 -3.20
N ASN A 53 14.26 -10.61 -2.23
CA ASN A 53 15.70 -10.56 -1.93
C ASN A 53 16.13 -9.12 -1.61
N GLU A 54 17.04 -8.55 -2.41
CA GLU A 54 17.57 -7.18 -2.25
C GLU A 54 16.93 -6.19 -3.25
N GLU A 55 15.94 -6.62 -4.03
CA GLU A 55 15.29 -5.82 -5.05
C GLU A 55 13.96 -5.25 -4.55
N VAL A 56 13.80 -3.93 -4.63
CA VAL A 56 12.56 -3.21 -4.29
C VAL A 56 12.04 -2.50 -5.54
N VAL A 57 10.79 -2.78 -5.93
CA VAL A 57 10.17 -2.25 -7.15
C VAL A 57 8.79 -1.67 -6.90
N LEU A 58 8.44 -0.62 -7.65
CA LEU A 58 7.09 -0.07 -7.65
C LEU A 58 6.16 -1.04 -8.39
N TRP A 59 5.15 -1.57 -7.70
CA TRP A 59 4.23 -2.52 -8.30
C TRP A 59 2.91 -1.88 -8.74
N LYS A 60 2.37 -0.98 -7.91
CA LYS A 60 1.09 -0.32 -8.18
C LYS A 60 1.12 1.14 -7.78
N GLU A 61 0.46 1.94 -8.60
CA GLU A 61 0.13 3.34 -8.32
C GLU A 61 -1.39 3.50 -8.41
N PHE A 62 -1.98 4.04 -7.34
CA PHE A 62 -3.39 4.42 -7.31
C PHE A 62 -3.50 5.94 -7.27
N ARG A 63 -4.09 6.51 -8.32
CA ARG A 63 -4.29 7.96 -8.43
C ARG A 63 -5.28 8.45 -7.36
N LYS A 64 -5.17 9.73 -7.00
CA LYS A 64 -6.05 10.41 -6.03
C LYS A 64 -7.55 10.31 -6.30
N THR A 65 -7.94 10.00 -7.53
CA THR A 65 -9.35 9.85 -7.94
C THR A 65 -9.95 8.51 -7.53
N MET A 66 -9.11 7.53 -7.14
CA MET A 66 -9.58 6.25 -6.65
C MET A 66 -10.03 6.38 -5.20
N PRO A 67 -11.25 5.95 -4.85
CA PRO A 67 -11.67 5.89 -3.45
C PRO A 67 -10.76 4.94 -2.67
N ALA A 68 -10.26 5.41 -1.53
CA ALA A 68 -9.29 4.69 -0.72
C ALA A 68 -9.55 4.89 0.78
N SER A 69 -9.41 3.81 1.55
CA SER A 69 -9.25 3.86 3.00
C SER A 69 -7.80 3.56 3.35
N ILE A 70 -7.20 4.37 4.23
CA ILE A 70 -5.79 4.26 4.63
C ILE A 70 -5.74 3.96 6.13
N GLU A 71 -5.08 2.86 6.50
CA GLU A 71 -4.78 2.50 7.88
C GLU A 71 -3.31 2.79 8.16
N TYR A 72 -3.04 3.73 9.06
CA TYR A 72 -1.69 4.07 9.49
C TYR A 72 -1.19 3.13 10.59
N ASN A 73 0.13 2.94 10.63
CA ASN A 73 0.80 2.27 11.71
C ASN A 73 0.71 3.15 12.97
N ILE A 74 0.18 2.58 14.06
CA ILE A 74 -0.01 3.25 15.35
C ILE A 74 1.04 2.83 16.38
N ASN A 75 2.14 2.22 15.93
CA ASN A 75 3.26 1.89 16.80
C ASN A 75 4.03 3.15 17.17
N PHE A 76 3.57 3.84 18.22
CA PHE A 76 4.28 4.94 18.87
C PHE A 76 5.31 4.34 19.84
N LYS A 77 6.46 3.90 19.32
CA LYS A 77 7.62 3.66 20.17
C LYS A 77 8.31 4.97 20.50
#